data_AF-A0A436CDV1-F1
#
_entry.id   AF-A0A436CDV1-F1
#
_cell.length_a   1.000
_cell.length_b   1.000
_cell.length_c   1.000
_cell.angle_alpha   90.00
_cell.angle_beta   90.00
_cell.angle_gamma   90.00
#
_symmetry.space_group_name_H-M   'P 1'
#
loop_
_entity.id
_entity.type
_entity.pdbx_description
1 polymer ?
#
loop_
_entity_poly.entity_id
_entity_poly.type
_entity_poly.pdbx_seq_one_letter_code
_entity_poly.pdbx_strand_id
1 'polypeptide(L)'
;MKAMVELARSGMTMVIVTHELGFAFEVADRVVFLDQGLVAEQGPPAKVLLHPEHPRLKSFVGRFHESADLLRPFLEAREAEKAC
;
A
#
# COMPACT_ATOMS: atom_id res chain seq x y z
N MET A 1 -4.49 3.35 -15.50
CA MET A 1 -3.53 3.76 -14.43
C MET A 1 -2.22 4.38 -14.91
N LYS A 2 -1.69 4.12 -16.13
CA LYS A 2 -0.36 4.62 -16.57
C LYS A 2 -0.12 6.13 -16.36
N ALA A 3 -1.08 6.99 -16.71
CA ALA A 3 -0.94 8.44 -16.53
C ALA A 3 -0.77 8.86 -15.05
N MET A 4 -1.44 8.17 -14.11
CA MET A 4 -1.27 8.48 -12.68
C MET A 4 0.09 8.04 -12.15
N VAL A 5 0.63 6.92 -12.66
CA VAL A 5 1.98 6.45 -12.32
C VAL A 5 3.04 7.43 -12.83
N GLU A 6 2.90 7.92 -14.06
CA GLU A 6 3.81 8.92 -14.64
C GLU A 6 3.80 10.23 -13.85
N LEU A 7 2.62 10.69 -13.42
CA LEU A 7 2.48 11.87 -12.56
C LEU A 7 3.08 11.67 -11.16
N ALA A 8 2.92 10.49 -10.57
CA ALA A 8 3.56 10.19 -9.29
C ALA A 8 5.10 10.21 -9.43
N ARG A 9 5.62 9.68 -10.54
CA ARG A 9 7.06 9.64 -10.83
C ARG A 9 7.66 10.99 -11.23
N SER A 10 6.85 11.97 -11.64
CA SER A 10 7.35 13.30 -12.00
C SER A 10 7.71 14.17 -10.78
N GLY A 11 7.55 13.65 -9.56
CA GLY A 11 7.87 14.35 -8.31
C GLY A 11 6.75 15.24 -7.79
N MET A 12 5.53 15.13 -8.34
CA MET A 12 4.37 15.85 -7.87
C MET A 12 3.85 15.24 -6.55
N THR A 13 3.47 16.08 -5.58
CA THR A 13 2.79 15.61 -4.37
C THR A 13 1.36 15.19 -4.71
N MET A 14 1.00 13.95 -4.40
CA MET A 14 -0.31 13.38 -4.73
C MET A 14 -0.98 12.79 -3.49
N VAL A 15 -2.28 12.99 -3.38
CA VAL A 15 -3.15 12.27 -2.45
C VAL A 15 -4.13 11.46 -3.29
N ILE A 16 -4.13 10.15 -3.10
CA ILE A 16 -4.91 9.23 -3.91
C ILE A 16 -5.77 8.38 -2.98
N VAL A 17 -7.07 8.34 -3.25
CA VAL A 17 -8.01 7.43 -2.60
C VAL A 17 -8.29 6.30 -3.58
N THR A 18 -7.92 5.07 -3.22
CA THR A 18 -8.08 3.91 -4.09
C THR A 18 -8.48 2.67 -3.29
N HIS A 19 -9.20 1.77 -3.94
CA HIS A 19 -9.46 0.42 -3.46
C HIS A 19 -8.47 -0.60 -4.05
N GLU A 20 -7.62 -0.17 -5.00
CA GLU A 20 -6.62 -1.02 -5.63
C GLU A 20 -5.30 -0.99 -4.85
N LEU A 21 -5.10 -2.01 -4.00
CA LEU A 21 -3.91 -2.14 -3.15
C LEU A 21 -2.62 -2.25 -3.97
N GLY A 22 -2.64 -2.99 -5.10
CA GLY A 22 -1.47 -3.14 -5.97
C GLY A 22 -0.96 -1.82 -6.52
N PHE A 23 -1.87 -0.90 -6.85
CA PHE A 23 -1.51 0.45 -7.27
C PHE A 23 -0.89 1.24 -6.11
N ALA A 24 -1.50 1.21 -4.92
CA ALA A 24 -0.94 1.86 -3.74
C ALA A 24 0.47 1.33 -3.42
N PHE A 25 0.72 0.04 -3.59
CA PHE A 25 2.05 -0.54 -3.48
C PHE A 25 3.05 -0.03 -4.53
N GLU A 26 2.61 0.17 -5.77
CA GLU A 26 3.51 0.56 -6.86
C GLU A 26 3.97 2.02 -6.72
N VAL A 27 3.07 2.93 -6.33
CA VAL A 27 3.34 4.38 -6.40
C VAL A 27 3.34 5.12 -5.07
N ALA A 28 2.77 4.58 -4.01
CA ALA A 28 2.63 5.34 -2.76
C ALA A 28 3.90 5.25 -1.91
N ASP A 29 4.35 6.40 -1.41
CA ASP A 29 5.38 6.45 -0.36
C ASP A 29 4.79 6.13 1.02
N ARG A 30 3.50 6.43 1.21
CA ARG A 30 2.77 6.27 2.46
C ARG A 30 1.33 5.90 2.19
N VAL A 31 0.84 4.92 2.94
CA VAL A 31 -0.56 4.49 2.94
C VAL A 31 -1.20 4.93 4.25
N VAL A 32 -2.43 5.40 4.16
CA VAL A 32 -3.27 5.77 5.30
C VAL A 32 -4.56 4.97 5.20
N PHE A 33 -4.82 4.15 6.21
CA PHE A 33 -6.07 3.43 6.35
C PHE A 33 -7.00 4.20 7.27
N LEU A 34 -8.16 4.57 6.74
CA LEU A 34 -9.19 5.27 7.48
C LEU A 34 -10.26 4.29 7.96
N ASP A 35 -10.63 4.41 9.22
CA ASP A 35 -11.73 3.68 9.83
C ASP A 35 -12.58 4.61 10.71
N GLN A 36 -13.90 4.58 10.56
CA GLN A 36 -14.85 5.41 11.32
C GLN A 36 -14.48 6.92 11.36
N GLY A 37 -13.94 7.44 10.25
CA GLY A 37 -13.51 8.85 10.17
C GLY A 37 -12.20 9.16 10.89
N LEU A 38 -11.47 8.16 11.37
CA LEU A 38 -10.17 8.29 12.02
C LEU A 38 -9.08 7.59 11.21
N VAL A 39 -7.84 8.04 11.36
CA VAL A 39 -6.66 7.30 10.87
C VAL A 39 -6.44 6.11 11.80
N ALA A 40 -6.83 4.93 11.34
CA ALA A 40 -6.68 3.69 12.10
C ALA A 40 -5.28 3.10 11.97
N GLU A 41 -4.65 3.25 10.80
CA GLU A 41 -3.27 2.81 10.57
C GLU A 41 -2.62 3.65 9.48
N GLN A 42 -1.32 3.94 9.60
CA GLN A 42 -0.56 4.66 8.58
C GLN A 42 0.91 4.25 8.58
N GLY A 43 1.56 4.36 7.43
CA GLY A 43 2.97 4.01 7.28
C GLY A 43 3.36 3.67 5.84
N PRO A 44 4.57 3.14 5.62
CA PRO A 44 4.97 2.60 4.33
C PRO A 44 4.00 1.52 3.86
N PRO A 45 3.74 1.39 2.54
CA PRO A 45 2.83 0.40 2.00
C PRO A 45 3.12 -1.02 2.50
N ALA A 46 4.39 -1.42 2.54
CA ALA A 46 4.77 -2.76 2.98
C ALA A 46 4.43 -3.02 4.46
N LYS A 47 4.71 -2.08 5.38
CA LYS A 47 4.27 -2.22 6.77
C LYS A 47 2.73 -2.34 6.87
N VAL A 48 2.01 -1.40 6.26
CA VAL A 48 0.56 -1.27 6.45
C VAL A 48 -0.23 -2.37 5.72
N LEU A 49 0.26 -2.85 4.58
CA LEU A 49 -0.48 -3.77 3.72
C LEU A 49 0.03 -5.22 3.80
N LEU A 50 1.33 -5.46 4.07
CA LEU A 50 1.85 -6.83 4.28
C LEU A 50 1.76 -7.26 5.74
N HIS A 51 1.99 -6.33 6.67
CA HIS A 51 1.97 -6.58 8.10
C HIS A 51 0.97 -5.66 8.83
N PRO A 52 -0.31 -5.61 8.39
CA PRO A 52 -1.30 -4.75 9.02
C PRO A 52 -1.44 -5.09 10.50
N GLU A 53 -1.41 -4.08 11.36
CA GLU A 53 -1.62 -4.26 12.80
C GLU A 53 -3.12 -4.19 13.14
N HIS A 54 -3.87 -3.31 12.48
CA HIS A 54 -5.27 -3.04 12.76
C HIS A 54 -6.19 -4.19 12.33
N PRO A 55 -7.07 -4.70 13.22
CA PRO A 55 -7.95 -5.84 12.91
C PRO A 55 -8.82 -5.64 11.67
N ARG A 56 -9.39 -4.45 11.50
CA ARG A 56 -10.22 -4.15 10.31
C ARG A 56 -9.42 -4.13 9.02
N LEU A 57 -8.15 -3.69 9.09
CA LEU A 57 -7.27 -3.69 7.92
C LEU A 57 -6.83 -5.11 7.56
N LYS A 58 -6.53 -5.97 8.55
CA LYS A 58 -6.31 -7.41 8.32
C LYS A 58 -7.48 -8.05 7.57
N SER A 59 -8.71 -7.81 8.02
CA SER A 59 -9.91 -8.31 7.35
C SER A 59 -10.16 -7.67 5.98
N PHE A 60 -9.74 -6.41 5.78
CA PHE A 60 -9.81 -5.74 4.49
C PHE A 60 -8.84 -6.41 3.51
N VAL A 61 -7.55 -6.43 3.82
CA VAL A 61 -6.49 -7.03 2.98
C VAL A 61 -6.82 -8.49 2.64
N GLY A 62 -7.22 -9.31 3.62
CA GLY A 62 -7.57 -10.71 3.39
C GLY A 62 -8.77 -10.94 2.45
N ARG A 63 -9.64 -9.96 2.23
CA ARG A 63 -10.79 -10.06 1.30
C ARG A 63 -10.44 -9.70 -0.14
N PHE A 64 -9.36 -8.94 -0.36
CA PHE A 64 -8.90 -8.54 -1.69
C PHE A 64 -7.70 -9.39 -2.17
N HIS A 65 -7.44 -10.48 -1.47
CA HIS A 65 -6.24 -11.30 -1.55
C HIS A 65 -6.41 -12.47 -2.54
N GLU A 66 -6.24 -12.18 -3.82
CA GLU A 66 -5.51 -13.11 -4.71
C GLU A 66 -4.15 -12.51 -5.09
N SER A 67 -4.06 -11.20 -5.31
CA SER A 67 -2.83 -10.57 -5.81
C SER A 67 -1.80 -10.22 -4.73
N ALA A 68 -2.19 -9.88 -3.50
CA ALA A 68 -1.24 -9.41 -2.50
C ALA A 68 -0.53 -10.54 -1.72
N ASP A 69 -1.10 -11.76 -1.65
CA ASP A 69 -0.35 -12.95 -1.21
C ASP A 69 0.70 -13.37 -2.24
N LEU A 70 0.37 -13.29 -3.54
CA LEU A 70 1.29 -13.60 -4.63
C LEU A 70 2.47 -12.64 -4.69
N LEU A 71 2.24 -11.37 -4.35
CA LEU A 71 3.28 -10.34 -4.38
C LEU A 71 4.10 -10.26 -3.08
N ARG A 72 3.64 -10.87 -1.97
CA ARG A 72 4.34 -10.82 -0.67
C ARG A 72 5.83 -11.18 -0.77
N PRO A 73 6.25 -12.29 -1.40
CA PRO A 73 7.67 -12.65 -1.50
C PRO A 73 8.50 -11.61 -2.27
N PHE A 74 7.93 -11.03 -3.33
CA PHE A 74 8.59 -10.00 -4.13
C PHE A 74 8.69 -8.67 -3.38
N LEU A 75 7.68 -8.33 -2.58
CA LEU A 75 7.63 -7.09 -1.83
C LEU A 75 8.60 -7.12 -0.64
N GLU A 76 8.67 -8.25 0.08
CA GLU A 76 9.67 -8.47 1.13
C GLU A 76 11.10 -8.36 0.58
N ALA A 77 11.36 -8.89 -0.62
CA ALA A 77 12.65 -8.74 -1.28
C ALA A 77 12.98 -7.27 -1.63
N ARG A 78 11.99 -6.49 -2.10
CA ARG A 78 12.18 -5.05 -2.41
C ARG A 78 12.43 -4.20 -1.18
N GLU A 79 11.82 -4.52 -0.04
CA GLU A 79 12.12 -3.82 1.22
C GLU A 79 13.57 -4.08 1.67
N ALA A 80 14.02 -5.34 1.58
CA ALA A 80 15.41 -5.68 1.89
C ALA A 80 16.41 -4.94 1.00
N GLU A 81 16.09 -4.73 -0.28
CA GLU A 81 16.93 -3.98 -1.22
C GLU A 81 16.97 -2.47 -0.94
N LYS A 82 15.86 -1.86 -0.51
CA LYS A 82 15.81 -0.43 -0.13
C LYS A 82 16.52 -0.12 1.20
N ALA A 83 16.77 -1.12 2.03
CA ALA A 83 17.40 -0.95 3.34
C ALA A 83 18.95 -0.97 3.28
N CYS A 84 19.53 -1.33 2.12
CA CYS A 84 20.97 -1.33 1.85
C CYS A 84 21.39 -0.02 1.16
#